data_AF-A0A4Q4CVS3-F1
#
_entry.id   AF-A0A4Q4CVS3-F1
#
_cell.length_a   1.000
_cell.length_b   1.000
_cell.length_c   1.000
_cell.angle_alpha   90.00
_cell.angle_beta   90.00
_cell.angle_gamma   90.00
#
_symmetry.space_group_name_H-M   'P 1'
#
loop_
_entity.id
_entity.type
_entity.pdbx_description
1 polymer ?
#
loop_
_entity_poly.entity_id
_entity_poly.type
_entity_poly.pdbx_seq_one_letter_code
_entity_poly.pdbx_strand_id
1 'polypeptide(L)'
;MSRPTDDVKNWMTMFRWIVKVIRDEYGIDEAKLTRHAALENELGLGMEQVEEVLGIIDQSFEIRFPAGTLDEVLRLEELCMLASWLKGLYKRPEFISDGFETQCRAANPGMA
;
A
#
# COMPACT_ATOMS: atom_id res chain seq x y z
N MET A 1 -14.05 2.46 -11.55
CA MET A 1 -13.12 2.85 -12.62
C MET A 1 -11.73 2.86 -12.02
N SER A 2 -10.75 2.15 -12.61
CA SER A 2 -9.38 2.19 -12.11
C SER A 2 -8.81 3.61 -12.23
N ARG A 3 -8.14 4.07 -11.18
CA ARG A 3 -7.54 5.42 -11.15
C ARG A 3 -6.31 5.43 -12.05
N PRO A 4 -5.98 6.57 -12.70
CA PRO A 4 -4.78 6.65 -13.54
C PRO A 4 -3.52 6.41 -12.69
N THR A 5 -2.63 5.55 -13.18
CA THR A 5 -1.37 5.15 -12.53
C THR A 5 -0.13 5.50 -13.37
N ASP A 6 -0.30 6.13 -14.54
CA ASP A 6 0.77 6.38 -15.52
C ASP A 6 1.95 7.20 -14.97
N ASP A 7 1.67 8.06 -13.99
CA ASP A 7 2.67 8.91 -13.34
C ASP A 7 3.41 8.21 -12.18
N VAL A 8 3.03 6.98 -11.83
CA VAL A 8 3.62 6.23 -10.72
C VAL A 8 4.81 5.41 -11.20
N LYS A 9 6.01 5.94 -10.96
CA LYS A 9 7.28 5.41 -11.48
C LYS A 9 8.28 5.01 -10.41
N ASN A 10 8.01 5.37 -9.16
CA ASN A 10 8.83 5.04 -8.00
C ASN A 10 8.01 5.13 -6.70
N TRP A 11 8.64 4.75 -5.59
CA TRP A 11 8.00 4.75 -4.27
C TRP A 11 7.44 6.12 -3.83
N MET A 12 8.08 7.24 -4.19
CA MET A 12 7.59 8.57 -3.83
C MET A 12 6.31 8.93 -4.60
N THR A 13 6.25 8.57 -5.88
CA THR A 13 5.04 8.77 -6.68
C THR A 13 3.91 7.82 -6.26
N MET A 14 4.25 6.59 -5.83
CA MET A 14 3.30 5.65 -5.24
C MET A 14 2.74 6.20 -3.93
N PHE A 15 3.60 6.73 -3.06
CA PHE A 15 3.20 7.36 -1.80
C PHE A 15 2.19 8.49 -2.02
N ARG A 16 2.49 9.41 -2.94
CA ARG A 16 1.56 10.51 -3.29
C ARG A 16 0.23 9.98 -3.84
N TRP A 17 0.27 8.91 -4.63
CA TRP A 17 -0.93 8.30 -5.17
C TRP A 17 -1.80 7.69 -4.07
N ILE A 18 -1.21 6.94 -3.13
CA ILE A 18 -1.94 6.31 -2.01
C ILE A 18 -2.49 7.37 -1.05
N VAL A 19 -1.69 8.40 -0.71
CA VAL A 19 -2.14 9.57 0.06
C VAL A 19 -3.38 10.20 -0.58
N LYS A 20 -3.34 10.42 -1.90
CA LYS A 20 -4.46 10.98 -2.64
C LYS A 20 -5.69 10.08 -2.56
N VAL A 21 -5.53 8.76 -2.71
CA VAL A 21 -6.64 7.81 -2.56
C VAL A 21 -7.27 7.92 -1.17
N ILE A 22 -6.47 7.86 -0.12
CA ILE A 22 -6.99 7.90 1.26
C ILE A 22 -7.71 9.22 1.53
N ARG A 23 -7.14 10.34 1.07
CA ARG A 23 -7.76 11.67 1.19
C ARG A 23 -9.07 11.76 0.44
N ASP A 24 -9.10 11.32 -0.82
CA ASP A 24 -10.25 11.49 -1.70
C ASP A 24 -11.40 10.55 -1.30
N GLU A 25 -11.12 9.33 -0.82
CA GLU A 25 -12.15 8.36 -0.42
C GLU A 25 -12.67 8.56 1.01
N TYR A 26 -11.78 8.90 1.96
CA TYR A 26 -12.14 8.95 3.39
C TYR A 26 -12.16 10.37 3.96
N GLY A 27 -11.84 11.39 3.17
CA GLY A 27 -11.87 12.80 3.61
C GLY A 27 -10.83 13.12 4.68
N ILE A 28 -9.78 12.31 4.81
CA ILE A 28 -8.71 12.51 5.79
C ILE A 28 -7.85 13.70 5.37
N ASP A 29 -7.62 14.63 6.30
CA ASP A 29 -6.77 15.80 6.09
C ASP A 29 -5.36 15.39 5.66
N GLU A 30 -4.86 15.95 4.57
CA GLU A 30 -3.53 15.69 4.02
C GLU A 30 -2.42 16.02 5.02
N ALA A 31 -2.65 16.97 5.94
CA ALA A 31 -1.72 17.27 7.02
C ALA A 31 -1.50 16.09 7.99
N LYS A 32 -2.44 15.15 8.08
CA LYS A 32 -2.33 13.93 8.88
C LYS A 32 -1.66 12.77 8.13
N LEU A 33 -1.67 12.80 6.80
CA LEU A 33 -1.13 11.74 5.93
C LEU A 33 0.40 11.79 5.84
N THR A 34 1.04 11.65 7.01
CA THR A 34 2.49 11.62 7.14
C THR A 34 3.02 10.19 7.02
N ARG A 35 4.31 10.04 6.70
CA ARG A 35 4.95 8.73 6.47
C ARG A 35 4.75 7.76 7.63
N HIS A 36 4.90 8.26 8.86
CA HIS A 36 4.86 7.44 10.06
C HIS A 36 3.46 7.29 10.65
N ALA A 37 2.44 7.90 10.03
CA ALA A 37 1.08 7.83 10.50
C ALA A 37 0.58 6.38 10.53
N ALA A 38 0.15 5.93 11.71
CA ALA A 38 -0.51 4.65 11.89
C ALA A 38 -1.89 4.66 11.20
N LEU A 39 -2.14 3.65 10.36
CA LEU A 39 -3.37 3.56 9.55
C LEU A 39 -4.62 3.56 10.44
N GLU A 40 -4.62 2.77 11.51
CA GLU A 40 -5.77 2.69 12.42
C GLU A 40 -5.81 3.81 13.45
N ASN A 41 -4.71 3.98 14.20
CA ASN A 41 -4.72 4.84 15.39
C ASN A 41 -4.64 6.34 15.07
N GLU A 42 -3.93 6.74 14.00
CA GLU A 42 -3.71 8.16 13.68
C GLU A 42 -4.57 8.62 12.51
N LEU A 43 -4.73 7.79 11.48
CA LEU A 43 -5.60 8.11 10.35
C LEU A 43 -7.07 7.74 10.60
N GLY A 44 -7.34 6.91 11.61
CA GLY A 44 -8.70 6.51 11.96
C GLY A 44 -9.32 5.54 10.96
N LEU A 45 -8.52 4.85 10.13
CA LEU A 45 -9.01 3.87 9.19
C LEU A 45 -9.32 2.57 9.92
N GLY A 46 -10.58 2.13 9.88
CA GLY A 46 -10.95 0.80 10.34
C GLY A 46 -10.40 -0.30 9.42
N MET A 47 -10.34 -1.53 9.92
CA MET A 47 -9.83 -2.70 9.16
C MET A 47 -10.46 -2.82 7.76
N GLU A 48 -11.79 -2.72 7.66
CA GLU A 48 -12.52 -2.78 6.38
C GLU A 48 -12.07 -1.67 5.41
N GLN A 49 -11.82 -0.46 5.91
CA GLN A 49 -11.36 0.66 5.08
C GLN A 49 -9.92 0.43 4.60
N VAL A 50 -9.06 -0.15 5.44
CA VAL A 50 -7.70 -0.50 5.00
C VAL A 50 -7.77 -1.61 3.94
N GLU A 51 -8.64 -2.61 4.09
CA GLU A 51 -8.86 -3.64 3.07
C GLU A 51 -9.39 -3.06 1.75
N GLU A 52 -10.31 -2.09 1.81
CA GLU A 52 -10.77 -1.36 0.62
C GLU A 52 -9.63 -0.62 -0.07
N VAL A 53 -8.75 0.06 0.69
CA VAL A 53 -7.55 0.72 0.15
C VAL A 53 -6.63 -0.30 -0.52
N LEU A 54 -6.39 -1.45 0.11
CA LEU A 54 -5.62 -2.54 -0.49
C LEU A 54 -6.26 -3.02 -1.81
N GLY A 55 -7.59 -3.19 -1.83
CA GLY A 55 -8.34 -3.58 -3.02
C GLY A 55 -8.24 -2.55 -4.16
N ILE A 56 -8.27 -1.25 -3.83
CA ILE A 56 -8.07 -0.17 -4.80
C ILE A 56 -6.65 -0.23 -5.39
N ILE A 57 -5.63 -0.41 -4.54
CA ILE A 57 -4.24 -0.50 -4.98
C ILE A 57 -4.02 -1.75 -5.84
N ASP A 58 -4.52 -2.90 -5.38
CA ASP A 58 -4.48 -4.17 -6.11
C ASP A 58 -5.03 -3.98 -7.53
N GLN A 59 -6.27 -3.51 -7.65
CA GLN A 59 -6.92 -3.32 -8.95
C GLN A 59 -6.21 -2.29 -9.83
N SER A 60 -5.67 -1.22 -9.24
CA SER A 60 -5.05 -0.14 -10.01
C SER A 60 -3.66 -0.51 -10.53
N PHE A 61 -2.90 -1.32 -9.78
CA PHE A 61 -1.52 -1.69 -10.14
C PHE A 61 -1.37 -3.13 -10.62
N GLU A 62 -2.46 -3.91 -10.65
CA GLU A 62 -2.45 -5.34 -11.00
C GLU A 62 -1.48 -6.13 -10.13
N ILE A 63 -1.50 -5.85 -8.82
CA ILE A 63 -0.70 -6.54 -7.79
C ILE A 63 -1.63 -7.19 -6.78
N ARG A 64 -1.21 -8.26 -6.11
CA ARG A 64 -2.00 -8.98 -5.10
C ARG A 64 -1.38 -8.84 -3.72
N PHE A 65 -2.18 -8.42 -2.75
CA PHE A 65 -1.81 -8.47 -1.33
C PHE A 65 -2.21 -9.83 -0.77
N PRO A 66 -1.28 -10.64 -0.22
CA PRO A 66 -1.63 -11.91 0.41
C PRO A 66 -2.37 -11.71 1.74
N ALA A 67 -3.00 -12.78 2.22
CA ALA A 67 -3.61 -12.79 3.56
C ALA A 67 -2.59 -12.41 4.65
N GLY A 68 -3.04 -11.73 5.70
CA GLY A 68 -2.15 -11.26 6.77
C GLY A 68 -1.35 -10.00 6.44
N THR A 69 -1.65 -9.31 5.33
CA THR A 69 -1.01 -8.01 5.01
C THR A 69 -1.19 -6.98 6.13
N LEU A 70 -2.35 -6.97 6.78
CA LEU A 70 -2.64 -6.06 7.89
C LEU A 70 -1.89 -6.40 9.19
N ASP A 71 -1.33 -7.61 9.30
CA ASP A 71 -0.48 -8.00 10.42
C ASP A 71 0.94 -7.43 10.29
N GLU A 72 1.38 -7.16 9.05
CA GLU A 72 2.73 -6.69 8.71
C GLU A 72 2.78 -5.17 8.45
N VAL A 73 1.66 -4.56 8.07
CA VAL A 73 1.57 -3.16 7.65
C VAL A 73 0.76 -2.36 8.65
N LEU A 74 1.43 -1.50 9.41
CA LEU A 74 0.81 -0.67 10.45
C LEU A 74 0.78 0.81 10.06
N ARG A 75 1.68 1.23 9.17
CA ARG A 75 1.90 2.64 8.83
C ARG A 75 1.72 2.91 7.34
N LEU A 76 1.43 4.17 7.04
CA LEU A 76 1.25 4.64 5.67
C LEU A 76 2.48 4.41 4.79
N GLU A 77 3.69 4.69 5.30
CA GLU A 77 4.94 4.42 4.56
C GLU A 77 5.16 2.93 4.27
N GLU A 78 4.85 2.07 5.24
CA GLU A 78 4.98 0.60 5.08
C GLU A 78 4.05 0.09 3.98
N LEU A 79 2.80 0.54 3.96
CA LEU A 79 1.84 0.25 2.90
C LEU A 79 2.39 0.66 1.53
N CYS A 80 2.93 1.88 1.44
CA CYS A 80 3.47 2.41 0.20
C CYS A 80 4.71 1.65 -0.27
N MET A 81 5.61 1.29 0.66
CA MET A 81 6.81 0.51 0.36
C MET A 81 6.45 -0.90 -0.11
N LEU A 82 5.49 -1.55 0.55
CA LEU A 82 4.99 -2.87 0.15
C LEU A 82 4.37 -2.81 -1.25
N ALA A 83 3.42 -1.91 -1.51
CA ALA A 83 2.79 -1.75 -2.82
C ALA A 83 3.83 -1.46 -3.92
N SER A 84 4.82 -0.61 -3.62
CA SER A 84 5.89 -0.30 -4.56
C SER A 84 6.79 -1.51 -4.84
N TRP A 85 7.13 -2.29 -3.82
CA TRP A 85 7.94 -3.50 -3.98
C TRP A 85 7.19 -4.58 -4.77
N LEU A 86 5.91 -4.83 -4.46
CA LEU A 86 5.05 -5.74 -5.21
C LEU A 86 4.94 -5.35 -6.68
N LYS A 87 4.95 -4.05 -6.98
CA LYS A 87 4.94 -3.54 -8.37
C LYS A 87 6.32 -3.52 -9.03
N GLY A 88 7.41 -3.82 -8.31
CA GLY A 88 8.78 -3.75 -8.82
C GLY A 88 9.37 -2.34 -8.91
N LEU A 89 8.75 -1.36 -8.23
CA LEU A 89 9.18 0.04 -8.17
C LEU A 89 10.04 0.37 -6.94
N TYR A 90 10.31 -0.64 -6.10
CA TYR A 90 11.08 -0.50 -4.88
C TYR A 90 11.75 -1.82 -4.49
N LYS A 91 12.79 -1.75 -3.65
CA LYS A 91 13.46 -2.93 -3.08
C LYS A 91 12.57 -3.60 -2.02
N ARG A 92 12.86 -4.86 -1.66
CA ARG A 92 12.18 -5.54 -0.53
C ARG A 92 12.29 -4.66 0.73
N PRO A 93 11.17 -4.33 1.41
CA PRO A 93 11.20 -3.61 2.67
C PRO A 93 11.76 -4.47 3.81
N GLU A 94 12.51 -3.85 4.73
CA GLU A 94 13.19 -4.55 5.84
C GLU A 94 12.23 -5.06 6.93
N PHE A 95 11.04 -4.46 7.04
CA PHE A 95 10.03 -4.86 8.05
C PHE A 95 9.30 -6.14 7.67
N ILE A 96 9.34 -6.54 6.39
CA ILE A 96 8.61 -7.71 5.90
C ILE A 96 9.29 -9.00 6.36
N SER A 97 8.54 -9.87 7.04
CA SER A 97 9.03 -11.20 7.41
C SER A 97 9.31 -12.11 6.21
N ASP A 98 10.23 -13.06 6.35
CA ASP A 98 10.59 -13.99 5.26
C ASP A 98 9.40 -14.91 4.85
N GLY A 99 8.54 -15.25 5.82
CA GLY A 99 7.33 -16.02 5.58
C GLY A 99 6.33 -15.25 4.72
N PHE A 100 6.13 -13.98 5.02
CA PHE A 100 5.24 -13.11 4.25
C PHE A 100 5.82 -12.78 2.86
N GLU A 101 7.14 -12.60 2.75
CA GLU A 101 7.80 -12.45 1.43
C GLU A 101 7.46 -13.60 0.50
N THR A 102 7.51 -14.84 1.00
CA THR A 102 7.20 -16.02 0.20
C THR A 102 5.76 -15.97 -0.33
N GLN A 103 4.82 -15.52 0.49
CA GLN A 103 3.42 -15.36 0.09
C GLN A 103 3.24 -14.24 -0.95
N CYS A 104 3.91 -13.11 -0.76
CA CYS A 104 3.92 -11.99 -1.71
C CYS A 104 4.40 -12.44 -3.10
N ARG A 105 5.52 -13.17 -3.17
CA ARG A 105 6.07 -13.68 -4.44
C ARG A 105 5.17 -14.72 -5.08
N ALA A 106 4.55 -15.59 -4.28
CA ALA A 106 3.59 -16.57 -4.79
C ALA A 106 2.33 -15.92 -5.38
N ALA A 107 1.82 -14.87 -4.72
CA ALA A 107 0.65 -14.10 -5.18
C ALA A 107 0.97 -13.20 -6.39
N ASN A 108 2.24 -12.81 -6.56
CA ASN A 108 2.71 -11.91 -7.62
C ASN A 108 3.88 -12.54 -8.40
N PRO A 109 3.62 -13.55 -9.24
CA PRO A 109 4.68 -14.24 -9.99
C PRO A 109 5.41 -13.33 -11.00
N GLY A 110 4.86 -12.16 -11.31
CA GLY A 110 5.48 -11.13 -12.16
C GLY A 110 6.42 -10.16 -11.41
N MET A 111 6.60 -10.32 -10.10
CA MET A 111 7.61 -9.56 -9.35
C MET A 111 9.00 -9.96 -9.84
N ALA A 112 9.71 -9.01 -10.47
CA ALA A 112 11.09 -9.16 -10.91
C ALA A 112 12.07 -9.19 -9.72
#